data_AF-A0A9D7ZN09-F1
#
_entry.id   AF-A0A9D7ZN09-F1
#
_cell.length_a   1.000
_cell.length_b   1.000
_cell.length_c   1.000
_cell.angle_alpha   90.00
_cell.angle_beta   90.00
_cell.angle_gamma   90.00
#
_symmetry.space_group_name_H-M   'P 1'
#
loop_
_entity.id
_entity.type
_entity.pdbx_description
1 polymer ?
#
loop_
_entity_poly.entity_id
_entity_poly.type
_entity_poly.pdbx_seq_one_letter_code
_entity_poly.pdbx_strand_id
1 'polypeptide(L)' 'LSENTVGVMAVDNLPCELPKDASFEFGKMFIEHVLEPLTGNDPEDIIYRASETINGKLTPHFDYLSDYLEGKD' A
#
# COMPACT_ATOMS: atom_id res chain seq x y z
N LEU A 1 19.56 -12.00 30.23
CA LEU A 1 18.67 -13.10 29.78
C LEU A 1 19.19 -14.38 30.42
N SER A 2 18.35 -15.09 31.19
CA SER A 2 18.70 -16.40 31.76
C SER A 2 18.89 -17.44 30.65
N GLU A 3 19.74 -18.45 30.88
CA GLU A 3 20.16 -19.42 29.85
C GLU A 3 19.02 -20.21 29.18
N ASN A 4 17.82 -20.24 29.78
CA ASN A 4 16.64 -20.94 29.23
C ASN A 4 15.47 -19.98 28.92
N THR A 5 15.74 -18.81 28.33
CA THR A 5 14.67 -17.85 27.98
C THR A 5 14.76 -17.43 26.52
N VAL A 6 13.63 -17.42 25.83
CA VAL A 6 13.48 -16.88 24.47
C VAL A 6 12.86 -15.49 24.58
N GLY A 7 13.57 -14.47 24.11
CA GLY A 7 13.00 -13.14 23.89
C GLY A 7 12.35 -13.08 22.52
N VAL A 8 11.07 -12.69 22.46
CA VAL A 8 10.35 -12.46 21.20
C VAL A 8 10.17 -10.96 21.03
N MET A 9 10.70 -10.41 19.94
CA MET A 9 10.39 -9.05 19.49
C MET A 9 9.35 -9.14 18.38
N ALA A 10 8.11 -8.81 18.70
CA ALA A 10 7.02 -8.71 17.73
C ALA A 10 6.97 -7.27 17.22
N VAL A 11 7.75 -7.00 16.18
CA VAL A 11 7.75 -5.70 15.50
C VAL A 11 6.55 -5.66 14.55
N ASP A 12 5.63 -4.74 14.78
CA ASP A 12 4.36 -4.63 14.05
C ASP A 12 4.58 -4.11 12.61
N ASN A 13 5.56 -3.21 12.42
CA ASN A 13 5.93 -2.68 11.11
C ASN A 13 7.45 -2.44 10.99
N LEU A 14 8.17 -3.40 10.40
CA LEU A 14 9.58 -3.26 10.06
C LEU A 14 9.95 -1.94 9.32
N PRO A 15 9.08 -1.37 8.44
CA PRO A 15 9.34 -0.07 7.83
C PRO A 15 9.53 1.09 8.82
N CYS A 16 8.88 1.07 9.97
CA CYS A 16 8.95 2.17 10.95
C CYS A 16 10.14 2.04 11.91
N GLU A 17 10.77 0.86 11.99
CA GLU A 17 12.02 0.70 12.74
C GLU A 17 13.24 1.18 11.94
N LEU A 18 13.14 1.21 10.61
CA LEU A 18 14.12 1.79 9.69
C LEU A 18 13.44 2.77 8.72
N PRO A 19 12.89 3.90 9.22
CA PRO A 19 12.03 4.78 8.43
C PRO A 19 12.77 5.41 7.24
N LYS A 20 14.08 5.64 7.38
CA LYS A 20 14.92 6.18 6.32
C LYS A 20 15.06 5.20 5.16
N ASP A 21 15.39 3.95 5.46
CA ASP A 21 15.64 2.92 4.45
C ASP A 21 14.33 2.54 3.76
N ALA A 22 13.24 2.39 4.53
CA ALA A 22 11.91 2.18 3.98
C ALA A 22 11.46 3.31 3.03
N SER A 23 11.70 4.57 3.42
CA SER A 23 11.35 5.73 2.57
C SER A 23 12.19 5.76 1.28
N PHE A 24 13.48 5.40 1.37
CA PHE A 24 14.36 5.35 0.21
C PHE A 24 13.94 4.26 -0.78
N GLU A 25 13.70 3.05 -0.30
CA GLU A 25 13.26 1.93 -1.14
C GLU A 25 11.86 2.18 -1.73
N PHE A 26 10.93 2.74 -0.95
CA PHE A 26 9.62 3.15 -1.47
C PHE A 26 9.77 4.17 -2.61
N GLY A 27 10.59 5.22 -2.41
CA GLY A 27 10.82 6.25 -3.42
C GLY A 27 11.42 5.68 -4.71
N LYS A 28 12.37 4.75 -4.58
CA LYS A 28 12.97 4.06 -5.72
C LYS A 28 11.91 3.25 -6.49
N MET A 29 11.13 2.42 -5.80
CA MET A 29 10.07 1.62 -6.41
C MET A 29 8.98 2.49 -7.06
N PHE A 30 8.63 3.61 -6.44
CA PHE A 30 7.66 4.56 -6.98
C PHE A 30 8.15 5.19 -8.29
N ILE A 31 9.41 5.64 -8.34
CA ILE A 31 10.00 6.22 -9.56
C ILE A 31 10.09 5.16 -10.67
N GLU A 32 10.51 3.95 -10.33
CA GLU A 32 10.73 2.86 -11.30
C GLU A 32 9.42 2.33 -11.92
N HIS A 33 8.34 2.27 -11.13
CA HIS A 33 7.13 1.56 -11.56
C HIS A 33 5.85 2.39 -11.61
N VAL A 34 5.78 3.53 -10.92
CA VAL A 34 4.53 4.28 -10.73
C VAL A 34 4.58 5.65 -11.41
N LEU A 35 5.74 6.32 -11.41
CA LEU A 35 5.86 7.69 -11.90
C LEU A 35 5.48 7.83 -13.38
N GLU A 36 5.98 6.96 -14.25
CA GLU A 36 5.66 6.99 -15.68
C GLU A 36 4.15 6.72 -15.95
N PRO A 37 3.55 5.63 -15.43
CA PRO A 37 2.11 5.40 -15.46
C PRO A 37 1.28 6.60 -14.98
N LEU A 38 1.69 7.22 -13.88
CA LEU A 38 0.98 8.37 -13.31
C LEU A 38 0.97 9.60 -14.23
N THR A 39 1.98 9.76 -15.08
CA THR A 39 2.05 10.86 -16.05
C THR A 39 1.28 10.60 -17.35
N GLY A 40 0.67 9.43 -17.50
CA GLY A 40 -0.24 9.10 -18.61
C GLY A 40 0.26 8.01 -19.56
N ASN A 41 1.45 7.43 -19.34
CA ASN A 41 1.89 6.24 -20.06
C ASN A 41 1.72 5.00 -19.18
N ASP A 42 0.49 4.49 -19.10
CA ASP A 42 0.11 3.35 -18.24
C ASP A 42 -0.36 2.14 -19.07
N PRO A 43 0.55 1.46 -19.81
CA PRO A 43 0.16 0.35 -20.69
C PRO A 43 -0.37 -0.87 -19.93
N GLU A 44 -0.04 -0.96 -18.64
CA GLU A 44 -0.43 -2.05 -17.76
C GLU A 44 -1.60 -1.67 -16.86
N ASP A 45 -2.28 -0.53 -17.06
CA ASP A 45 -3.41 -0.06 -16.24
C ASP A 45 -3.14 -0.11 -14.70
N ILE A 46 -1.90 0.16 -14.28
CA ILE A 46 -1.48 0.15 -12.88
C ILE A 46 -2.28 1.20 -12.09
N ILE A 47 -2.49 2.38 -12.67
CA ILE A 47 -3.21 3.47 -12.00
C ILE A 47 -4.67 3.11 -11.83
N TYR A 48 -5.31 2.54 -12.86
CA TYR A 48 -6.71 2.12 -12.75
C TYR A 48 -6.89 1.02 -11.70
N ARG A 49 -6.02 0.00 -11.70
CA ARG A 49 -6.09 -1.08 -10.70
C ARG A 49 -5.80 -0.61 -9.28
N ALA A 50 -4.92 0.38 -9.11
CA ALA A 50 -4.62 0.98 -7.82
C ALA A 50 -5.67 2.01 -7.36
N SER A 51 -6.58 2.43 -8.24
CA SER A 51 -7.61 3.42 -7.91
C SER A 51 -8.82 2.76 -7.26
N GLU A 52 -8.98 2.94 -5.95
CA GLU A 52 -10.18 2.51 -5.23
C GLU A 52 -11.43 3.24 -5.70
N THR A 53 -11.28 4.55 -6.01
CA THR A 53 -12.36 5.38 -6.51
C THR A 53 -11.95 6.18 -7.75
N ILE A 54 -12.90 6.37 -8.67
CA ILE A 54 -12.76 7.25 -9.83
C ILE A 54 -14.02 8.12 -9.91
N ASN A 55 -13.84 9.44 -10.01
CA ASN A 55 -14.94 10.41 -10.03
C ASN A 55 -15.92 10.26 -8.84
N GLY A 56 -15.38 9.98 -7.66
CA GLY A 56 -16.16 9.85 -6.42
C GLY A 56 -16.99 8.56 -6.31
N LYS A 57 -16.73 7.55 -7.13
CA LYS A 57 -17.39 6.25 -7.09
C LYS A 57 -16.36 5.13 -6.96
N LEU A 58 -16.70 4.07 -6.23
CA LEU A 58 -15.89 2.85 -6.17
C LEU A 58 -15.68 2.29 -7.57
N THR A 59 -14.46 1.83 -7.84
CA THR A 59 -14.19 1.06 -9.06
C THR A 59 -14.67 -0.38 -8.89
N PRO A 60 -14.94 -1.12 -9.98
CA PRO A 60 -15.52 -2.47 -9.89
C PRO A 60 -14.72 -3.46 -9.03
N HIS A 61 -13.41 -3.27 -8.91
CA HIS A 61 -12.57 -4.13 -8.06
C HIS A 61 -12.86 -3.94 -6.56
N PHE A 62 -13.29 -2.76 -6.17
CA PHE A 62 -13.54 -2.36 -4.78
C PHE A 62 -15.03 -2.26 -4.45
N ASP A 63 -15.91 -2.75 -5.32
CA ASP A 63 -17.37 -2.71 -5.14
C ASP A 63 -17.83 -3.41 -3.85
N TYR A 64 -17.06 -4.38 -3.35
CA TYR A 64 -17.30 -5.06 -2.07
C TYR A 64 -17.23 -4.13 -0.85
N LEU A 65 -16.69 -2.91 -0.99
CA LEU A 65 -16.66 -1.89 0.06
C LEU A 65 -17.92 -1.00 0.06
N SER A 66 -18.93 -1.30 -0.77
CA SER A 66 -20.14 -0.47 -0.85
C SER A 66 -20.91 -0.42 0.47
N ASP A 67 -21.04 -1.54 1.18
CA ASP A 67 -21.72 -1.58 2.49
C ASP A 67 -20.96 -0.75 3.55
N TYR A 68 -19.63 -0.84 3.57
CA TYR A 68 -18.76 0.02 4.38
C TYR A 68 -18.99 1.50 4.09
N LEU A 69 -18.97 1.88 2.80
CA LEU A 69 -19.17 3.25 2.35
C LEU A 69 -20.54 3.81 2.76
N GLU A 70 -21.56 2.96 2.74
CA GLU A 70 -22.93 3.30 3.11
C GLU A 70 -23.19 3.22 4.63
N GLY A 71 -22.20 2.82 5.42
CA GLY A 71 -22.30 2.68 6.88
C GLY A 71 -23.22 1.54 7.31
N LYS A 72 -23.27 0.46 6.54
CA LYS A 72 -24.13 -0.71 6.76
C LYS A 72 -23.39 -1.92 7.35
N ASP A 73 -22.08 -1.79 7.54
CA ASP A 73 -21.20 -2.76 8.19
C ASP A 73 -21.31 -2.75 9.73
#